data_AF-A0A1V6P3J9-F1
#
_entry.id   AF-A0A1V6P3J9-F1
#
_cell.length_a   1.000
_cell.length_b   1.000
_cell.length_c   1.000
_cell.angle_alpha   90.00
_cell.angle_beta   90.00
_cell.angle_gamma   90.00
#
_symmetry.space_group_name_H-M   'P 1'
#
loop_
_entity.id
_entity.type
_entity.pdbx_description
1 polymer ?
#
loop_
_entity_poly.entity_id
_entity_poly.type
_entity_poly.pdbx_seq_one_letter_code
_entity_poly.pdbx_strand_id
1 'polypeptide(L)'
;MDHNMGSPLFVAQETLCFYPISTIYNSCPRYLFYVLLLATCVTRWTGWVMNVFLGTAAAYAGTAAIQAFIMVSGYQTPQDPGPVDIPYLSANSSLRKEFPSLVTETDHVVVSPASLELDSDAVLAIVVTGYLVFLPLQCWSRILTHDRARNLLFYLWHALMLAGSICALIYAAKIPRDSPQYMFCFPDLAPYSDTSNDGWQASWRTSTWNDSVWDTFSNISRWNQLGDICFNPCFNTTQILRKPSSLHSATADGDFHVATSHSFWKKVIYSHRYIYSLIILCLILNCLLLTYRFLPYRSRIPSAQIMVIWKERKTIWKSFKDEVCDGLKPPNNLDDNEEDPGPANKKTPVWHLMQHILSRRFAKSFLHVLVDAAILFGILFSMIVSPFTIVAFVVWIEIQIFNDGPSEETPSQVGQWAYLTSLALLLISAAILKLKYRLASSAELENEITALKQHLRDLEKMKEARSGFSSIELATMTGQSKAN
;
A
#
# COMPACT_ATOMS: atom_id res chain seq x y z
N MET A 1 -56.44 6.30 5.14
CA MET A 1 -55.61 6.10 6.34
C MET A 1 -56.15 7.07 7.37
N ASP A 2 -56.68 6.56 8.48
CA ASP A 2 -57.12 7.43 9.57
C ASP A 2 -55.89 8.14 10.12
N HIS A 3 -55.82 9.46 9.90
CA HIS A 3 -54.81 10.31 10.50
C HIS A 3 -55.06 10.32 12.02
N ASN A 4 -54.44 9.39 12.75
CA ASN A 4 -54.21 9.57 14.17
C ASN A 4 -53.41 10.87 14.32
N MET A 5 -53.99 11.86 15.00
CA MET A 5 -53.45 13.22 15.20
C MET A 5 -52.17 13.27 16.06
N GLY A 6 -51.34 12.22 16.04
CA GLY A 6 -50.15 12.10 16.90
C GLY A 6 -48.88 11.56 16.21
N SER A 7 -48.96 10.92 15.05
CA SER A 7 -47.78 10.44 14.31
C SER A 7 -47.47 11.33 13.10
N PRO A 8 -46.18 11.66 12.84
CA PRO A 8 -45.79 12.44 11.66
C PRO A 8 -46.05 11.65 10.37
N LEU A 9 -46.04 12.31 9.20
CA LEU A 9 -46.21 11.61 7.91
C LEU A 9 -45.03 10.67 7.60
N PHE A 10 -43.82 11.09 7.97
CA PHE A 10 -42.58 10.34 7.84
C PHE A 10 -41.60 10.80 8.93
N VAL A 11 -40.53 10.03 9.13
CA VAL A 11 -39.44 10.35 10.04
C VAL A 11 -38.12 10.37 9.29
N ALA A 12 -37.17 11.18 9.75
CA ALA A 12 -35.82 11.22 9.20
C ALA A 12 -34.85 10.49 10.14
N GLN A 13 -34.04 9.60 9.57
CA GLN A 13 -33.03 8.83 10.30
C GLN A 13 -31.67 8.97 9.60
N GLU A 14 -30.60 9.04 10.40
CA GLU A 14 -29.25 8.99 9.86
C GLU A 14 -28.94 7.60 9.28
N THR A 15 -28.45 7.60 8.04
CA THR A 15 -28.07 6.40 7.30
C THR A 15 -26.64 6.50 6.79
N LEU A 16 -26.05 5.35 6.50
CA LEU A 16 -24.82 5.21 5.74
C LEU A 16 -25.12 4.43 4.46
N CYS A 17 -24.87 5.07 3.31
CA CYS A 17 -24.96 4.38 2.03
C CYS A 17 -23.59 4.00 1.51
N PHE A 18 -23.40 2.71 1.26
CA PHE A 18 -22.11 2.14 0.91
C PHE A 18 -22.23 0.99 -0.08
N TYR A 19 -21.14 0.80 -0.82
CA TYR A 19 -20.90 -0.37 -1.62
C TYR A 19 -20.09 -1.39 -0.79
N PRO A 20 -20.60 -2.62 -0.60
CA PRO A 20 -20.02 -3.61 0.32
C PRO A 20 -18.63 -4.09 -0.12
N ILE A 21 -17.78 -4.59 0.76
CA ILE A 21 -16.43 -5.02 0.35
C ILE A 21 -16.50 -6.13 -0.71
N SER A 22 -15.79 -5.96 -1.81
CA SER A 22 -15.69 -6.93 -2.89
C SER A 22 -15.11 -8.25 -2.40
N THR A 23 -15.64 -9.37 -2.91
CA THR A 23 -15.17 -10.72 -2.53
C THR A 23 -13.66 -10.93 -2.69
N ILE A 24 -13.03 -10.28 -3.68
CA ILE A 24 -11.58 -10.33 -3.92
C ILE A 24 -10.75 -9.56 -2.89
N TYR A 25 -11.37 -8.58 -2.22
CA TYR A 25 -10.77 -7.76 -1.17
C TYR A 25 -11.27 -8.12 0.22
N ASN A 26 -12.04 -9.20 0.34
CA ASN A 26 -12.54 -9.71 1.61
C ASN A 26 -11.38 -10.24 2.50
N SER A 27 -11.68 -10.53 3.76
CA SER A 27 -10.71 -10.91 4.80
C SER A 27 -9.83 -12.09 4.41
N CYS A 28 -10.38 -13.13 3.76
CA CYS A 28 -9.61 -14.31 3.38
C CYS A 28 -8.49 -13.99 2.35
N PRO A 29 -8.78 -13.37 1.18
CA PRO A 29 -7.73 -12.90 0.28
C PRO A 29 -6.70 -11.96 0.92
N ARG A 30 -7.12 -11.02 1.77
CA ARG A 30 -6.19 -10.08 2.46
C ARG A 30 -5.26 -10.81 3.42
N TYR A 31 -5.79 -11.71 4.24
CA TYR A 31 -4.97 -12.52 5.15
C TYR A 31 -4.03 -13.45 4.39
N LEU A 32 -4.50 -14.07 3.30
CA LEU A 32 -3.63 -14.84 2.41
C LEU A 32 -2.49 -13.97 1.85
N PHE A 33 -2.79 -12.75 1.43
CA PHE A 33 -1.78 -11.79 0.98
C PHE A 33 -0.73 -11.48 2.07
N TYR A 34 -1.15 -11.20 3.30
CA TYR A 34 -0.21 -10.97 4.41
C TYR A 34 0.64 -12.20 4.74
N VAL A 35 0.02 -13.39 4.72
CA VAL A 35 0.74 -14.66 4.92
C VAL A 35 1.74 -14.90 3.79
N LEU A 36 1.40 -14.60 2.54
CA LEU A 36 2.31 -14.73 1.39
C LEU A 36 3.50 -13.76 1.49
N LEU A 37 3.27 -12.53 1.95
CA LEU A 37 4.36 -11.58 2.20
C LEU A 37 5.28 -12.06 3.32
N LEU A 38 4.71 -12.56 4.43
CA LEU A 38 5.48 -13.14 5.53
C LEU A 38 6.25 -14.40 5.08
N ALA A 39 5.60 -15.27 4.31
CA ALA A 39 6.22 -16.46 3.74
C ALA A 39 7.39 -16.09 2.83
N THR A 40 7.24 -15.04 1.99
CA THR A 40 8.33 -14.51 1.16
C THR A 40 9.55 -14.13 2.01
N CYS A 41 9.33 -13.46 3.15
CA CYS A 41 10.40 -13.09 4.08
C CYS A 41 11.07 -14.32 4.72
N VAL A 42 10.30 -15.34 5.12
CA VAL A 42 10.80 -16.55 5.78
C VAL A 42 11.53 -17.47 4.79
N THR A 43 10.97 -17.70 3.60
CA THR A 43 11.51 -18.60 2.57
C THR A 43 12.61 -17.97 1.72
N ARG A 44 13.26 -16.92 2.21
CA ARG A 44 14.30 -16.16 1.50
C ARG A 44 15.49 -16.99 1.02
N TRP A 45 15.73 -18.14 1.66
CA TRP A 45 16.85 -19.04 1.36
C TRP A 45 16.53 -20.02 0.22
N THR A 46 15.24 -20.27 -0.03
CA THR A 46 14.76 -21.17 -1.08
C THR A 46 14.27 -20.34 -2.26
N GLY A 47 15.20 -20.01 -3.16
CA GLY A 47 15.01 -19.01 -4.21
C GLY A 47 13.81 -19.23 -5.14
N TRP A 48 13.45 -20.49 -5.45
CA TRP A 48 12.30 -20.77 -6.31
C TRP A 48 10.96 -20.51 -5.59
N VAL A 49 10.82 -21.00 -4.36
CA VAL A 49 9.60 -20.84 -3.54
C VAL A 49 9.29 -19.36 -3.29
N MET A 50 10.32 -18.58 -2.98
CA MET A 50 10.19 -17.14 -2.79
C MET A 50 9.65 -16.43 -4.04
N ASN A 51 10.10 -16.80 -5.25
CA ASN A 51 9.59 -16.18 -6.48
C ASN A 51 8.10 -16.46 -6.70
N VAL A 52 7.60 -17.63 -6.30
CA VAL A 52 6.18 -17.99 -6.43
C VAL A 52 5.35 -17.15 -5.48
N PHE A 53 5.69 -17.14 -4.18
CA PHE A 53 4.95 -16.35 -3.19
C PHE A 53 4.99 -14.86 -3.51
N LEU A 54 6.16 -14.36 -3.91
CA LEU A 54 6.33 -12.97 -4.28
C LEU A 54 5.54 -12.59 -5.54
N GLY A 55 5.56 -13.46 -6.56
CA GLY A 55 4.81 -13.24 -7.79
C GLY A 55 3.30 -13.19 -7.54
N THR A 56 2.78 -14.12 -6.73
CA THR A 56 1.36 -14.14 -6.35
C THR A 56 0.98 -12.89 -5.55
N ALA A 57 1.77 -12.53 -4.53
CA ALA A 57 1.52 -11.33 -3.73
C ALA A 57 1.62 -10.04 -4.57
N ALA A 58 2.61 -9.95 -5.47
CA ALA A 58 2.80 -8.79 -6.34
C ALA A 58 1.67 -8.65 -7.39
N ALA A 59 1.16 -9.77 -7.92
CA ALA A 59 0.02 -9.74 -8.84
C ALA A 59 -1.25 -9.25 -8.14
N TYR A 60 -1.55 -9.79 -6.95
CA TYR A 60 -2.68 -9.33 -6.13
C TYR A 60 -2.55 -7.84 -5.76
N ALA A 61 -1.39 -7.42 -5.25
CA ALA A 61 -1.15 -6.02 -4.93
C ALA A 61 -1.22 -5.12 -6.17
N GLY A 62 -0.72 -5.59 -7.32
CA GLY A 62 -0.82 -4.89 -8.60
C GLY A 62 -2.25 -4.69 -9.07
N THR A 63 -3.14 -5.66 -8.87
CA THR A 63 -4.58 -5.46 -9.15
C THR A 63 -5.19 -4.41 -8.24
N ALA A 64 -4.87 -4.41 -6.94
CA ALA A 64 -5.31 -3.38 -6.00
C ALA A 64 -4.79 -1.98 -6.39
N ALA A 65 -3.56 -1.87 -6.89
CA ALA A 65 -3.03 -0.59 -7.38
C ALA A 65 -3.80 -0.06 -8.60
N ILE A 66 -4.21 -0.95 -9.52
CA ILE A 66 -5.05 -0.55 -10.66
C ILE A 66 -6.45 -0.15 -10.18
N GLN A 67 -7.01 -0.86 -9.19
CA GLN A 67 -8.27 -0.44 -8.55
C GLN A 67 -8.16 0.96 -7.94
N ALA A 68 -7.05 1.27 -7.26
CA ALA A 68 -6.79 2.62 -6.73
C ALA A 68 -6.76 3.70 -7.83
N PHE A 69 -6.21 3.39 -9.01
CA PHE A 69 -6.25 4.30 -10.16
C PHE A 69 -7.68 4.54 -10.64
N ILE A 70 -8.47 3.48 -10.75
CA ILE A 70 -9.87 3.60 -11.20
C ILE A 70 -10.66 4.42 -10.19
N MET A 71 -10.55 4.13 -8.89
CA MET A 71 -11.26 4.86 -7.83
C MET A 71 -10.95 6.36 -7.83
N VAL A 72 -9.67 6.75 -7.95
CA VAL A 72 -9.31 8.18 -7.96
C VAL A 72 -9.76 8.89 -9.25
N SER A 73 -9.76 8.19 -10.39
CA SER A 73 -10.24 8.72 -11.67
C SER A 73 -11.76 8.83 -11.76
N GLY A 74 -12.47 7.89 -11.13
CA GLY A 74 -13.93 7.78 -11.09
C GLY A 74 -14.54 8.43 -9.85
N TYR A 75 -13.78 9.30 -9.17
CA TYR A 75 -14.28 10.02 -8.01
C TYR A 75 -15.56 10.79 -8.35
N GLN A 76 -16.59 10.58 -7.55
CA GLN A 76 -17.86 11.26 -7.74
C GLN A 76 -17.84 12.62 -7.07
N THR A 77 -18.10 13.66 -7.85
CA THR A 77 -18.39 14.96 -7.29
C THR A 77 -19.69 14.86 -6.48
N PRO A 78 -19.69 15.28 -5.20
CA PRO A 78 -20.91 15.32 -4.40
C PRO A 78 -22.02 16.07 -5.13
N GLN A 79 -23.25 15.54 -5.06
CA GLN A 79 -24.41 16.22 -5.62
C GLN A 79 -24.70 17.49 -4.83
N ASP A 80 -25.28 18.49 -5.51
CA ASP A 80 -25.62 19.77 -4.87
C ASP A 80 -26.54 19.53 -3.65
N PRO A 81 -26.16 20.03 -2.47
CA PRO A 81 -26.94 19.86 -1.25
C PRO A 81 -28.29 20.58 -1.38
N GLY A 82 -29.37 19.95 -0.91
CA GLY A 82 -30.70 20.56 -0.90
C GLY A 82 -31.38 20.39 0.46
N PRO A 83 -32.08 21.43 0.97
CA PRO A 83 -32.82 21.34 2.20
C PRO A 83 -34.08 20.47 2.03
N VAL A 84 -34.42 19.74 3.08
CA VAL A 84 -35.68 18.99 3.24
C VAL A 84 -36.26 19.35 4.59
N ASP A 85 -37.52 19.79 4.60
CA ASP A 85 -38.26 20.08 5.82
C ASP A 85 -38.75 18.77 6.43
N ILE A 86 -38.47 18.57 7.71
CA ILE A 86 -38.81 17.35 8.45
C ILE A 86 -39.77 17.65 9.60
N PRO A 87 -40.66 16.72 9.97
CA PRO A 87 -41.50 16.86 11.14
C PRO A 87 -40.66 17.01 12.42
N TYR A 88 -40.90 18.07 13.19
CA TYR A 88 -40.18 18.32 14.42
C TYR A 88 -40.49 17.24 15.47
N LEU A 89 -39.44 16.58 15.96
CA LEU A 89 -39.53 15.56 17.01
C LEU A 89 -38.66 15.94 18.20
N SER A 90 -39.24 15.88 19.40
CA SER A 90 -38.48 16.10 20.64
C SER A 90 -37.53 14.91 20.93
N ALA A 91 -36.41 15.17 21.61
CA ALA A 91 -35.43 14.14 21.97
C ALA A 91 -36.00 12.94 22.78
N ASN A 92 -37.14 13.15 23.46
CA ASN A 92 -37.83 12.16 24.28
C ASN A 92 -38.96 11.41 23.54
N SER A 93 -39.00 11.49 22.21
CA SER A 93 -40.01 10.80 21.40
C SER A 93 -39.98 9.27 21.63
N SER A 94 -41.16 8.65 21.71
CA SER A 94 -41.30 7.19 21.82
C SER A 94 -40.75 6.46 20.58
N LEU A 95 -40.71 7.14 19.42
CA LEU A 95 -40.19 6.62 18.15
C LEU A 95 -38.70 6.28 18.23
N ARG A 96 -37.94 6.85 19.18
CA ARG A 96 -36.51 6.56 19.34
C ARG A 96 -36.22 5.11 19.72
N LYS A 97 -37.21 4.39 20.27
CA LYS A 97 -37.09 2.95 20.56
C LYS A 97 -37.09 2.09 19.30
N GLU A 98 -37.76 2.54 18.25
CA GLU A 98 -37.91 1.85 16.97
C GLU A 98 -36.90 2.38 15.93
N PHE A 99 -36.55 3.66 16.03
CA PHE A 99 -35.60 4.38 15.17
C PHE A 99 -34.41 4.87 16.01
N PRO A 100 -33.33 4.08 16.15
CA PRO A 100 -32.23 4.42 17.04
C PRO A 100 -31.45 5.67 16.61
N SER A 101 -31.30 5.90 15.30
CA SER A 101 -30.56 7.04 14.72
C SER A 101 -31.48 8.19 14.26
N LEU A 102 -32.63 8.33 14.91
CA LEU A 102 -33.65 9.32 14.57
C LEU A 102 -33.13 10.77 14.71
N VAL A 103 -33.40 11.61 13.71
CA VAL A 103 -33.10 13.04 13.77
C VAL A 103 -34.14 13.72 14.67
N THR A 104 -33.66 14.43 15.69
CA THR A 104 -34.51 15.13 16.68
C THR A 104 -34.05 16.57 16.86
N GLU A 105 -34.94 17.40 17.41
CA GLU A 105 -34.70 18.81 17.75
C GLU A 105 -34.43 19.75 16.56
N THR A 106 -34.68 19.30 15.34
CA THR A 106 -34.58 20.09 14.11
C THR A 106 -35.84 19.95 13.25
N ASP A 107 -36.12 20.96 12.45
CA ASP A 107 -37.25 21.05 11.51
C ASP A 107 -36.80 20.95 10.04
N HIS A 108 -35.50 20.91 9.78
CA HIS A 108 -34.93 20.75 8.46
C HIS A 108 -33.62 19.96 8.50
N VAL A 109 -33.33 19.26 7.41
CA VAL A 109 -32.05 18.59 7.17
C VAL A 109 -31.51 18.94 5.79
N VAL A 110 -30.19 18.97 5.64
CA VAL A 110 -29.55 19.19 4.35
C VAL A 110 -29.17 17.84 3.76
N VAL A 111 -29.85 17.45 2.68
CA VAL A 111 -29.61 16.20 1.98
C VAL A 111 -28.54 16.42 0.91
N SER A 112 -27.41 15.73 1.05
CA SER A 112 -26.39 15.59 0.00
C SER A 112 -26.16 14.10 -0.24
N PRO A 113 -26.71 13.53 -1.33
CA PRO A 113 -26.50 12.14 -1.66
C PRO A 113 -25.02 11.88 -1.93
N ALA A 114 -24.49 10.86 -1.26
CA ALA A 114 -23.18 10.31 -1.51
C ALA A 114 -23.22 8.79 -1.30
N SER A 115 -22.21 8.10 -1.80
CA SER A 115 -21.99 6.68 -1.53
C SER A 115 -20.54 6.45 -1.13
N LEU A 116 -20.32 5.57 -0.17
CA LEU A 116 -19.01 5.16 0.29
C LEU A 116 -18.59 3.87 -0.41
N GLU A 117 -17.34 3.79 -0.86
CA GLU A 117 -16.77 2.56 -1.41
C GLU A 117 -15.92 1.88 -0.33
N LEU A 118 -16.40 0.76 0.23
CA LEU A 118 -15.68 0.04 1.29
C LEU A 118 -14.44 -0.69 0.77
N ASP A 119 -14.33 -0.92 -0.55
CA ASP A 119 -13.08 -1.41 -1.14
C ASP A 119 -11.91 -0.45 -0.94
N SER A 120 -12.18 0.84 -0.70
CA SER A 120 -11.15 1.85 -0.59
C SER A 120 -10.16 1.58 0.55
N ASP A 121 -10.64 1.17 1.71
CA ASP A 121 -9.82 0.82 2.87
C ASP A 121 -9.06 -0.49 2.65
N ALA A 122 -9.72 -1.49 2.06
CA ALA A 122 -9.08 -2.76 1.73
C ALA A 122 -7.96 -2.60 0.68
N VAL A 123 -8.20 -1.80 -0.37
CA VAL A 123 -7.22 -1.47 -1.39
C VAL A 123 -6.06 -0.69 -0.77
N LEU A 124 -6.36 0.31 0.07
CA LEU A 124 -5.35 1.09 0.80
C LEU A 124 -4.45 0.17 1.64
N ALA A 125 -5.04 -0.79 2.37
CA ALA A 125 -4.31 -1.77 3.16
C ALA A 125 -3.32 -2.57 2.29
N ILE A 126 -3.76 -3.03 1.12
CA ILE A 126 -2.95 -3.86 0.22
C ILE A 126 -1.80 -3.04 -0.41
N VAL A 127 -2.09 -1.89 -1.00
CA VAL A 127 -1.08 -1.11 -1.74
C VAL A 127 -0.03 -0.52 -0.81
N VAL A 128 -0.43 -0.01 0.36
CA VAL A 128 0.50 0.54 1.34
C VAL A 128 1.34 -0.57 1.96
N THR A 129 0.75 -1.69 2.34
CA THR A 129 1.51 -2.83 2.88
C THR A 129 2.49 -3.36 1.84
N GLY A 130 2.06 -3.54 0.58
CA GLY A 130 2.92 -3.94 -0.52
C GLY A 130 4.09 -2.97 -0.74
N TYR A 131 3.85 -1.67 -0.61
CA TYR A 131 4.89 -0.65 -0.70
C TYR A 131 5.87 -0.70 0.48
N LEU A 132 5.37 -0.81 1.71
CA LEU A 132 6.21 -0.84 2.90
C LEU A 132 7.09 -2.09 2.96
N VAL A 133 6.60 -3.24 2.48
CA VAL A 133 7.36 -4.50 2.42
C VAL A 133 8.44 -4.49 1.33
N PHE A 134 8.37 -3.57 0.36
CA PHE A 134 9.38 -3.47 -0.69
C PHE A 134 10.79 -3.20 -0.12
N LEU A 135 10.90 -2.31 0.86
CA LEU A 135 12.16 -1.89 1.47
C LEU A 135 12.91 -3.04 2.20
N PRO A 136 12.26 -3.85 3.06
CA PRO A 136 12.90 -5.03 3.65
C PRO A 136 13.19 -6.09 2.59
N LEU A 137 12.33 -6.28 1.57
CA LEU A 137 12.62 -7.24 0.50
C LEU A 137 13.86 -6.86 -0.31
N GLN A 138 14.04 -5.57 -0.62
CA GLN A 138 15.21 -5.06 -1.34
C GLN A 138 16.51 -5.24 -0.53
N CYS A 139 16.45 -5.04 0.79
CA CYS A 139 17.62 -5.16 1.66
C CYS A 139 17.93 -6.61 2.09
N TRP A 140 16.92 -7.47 2.25
CA TRP A 140 17.10 -8.82 2.80
C TRP A 140 17.34 -9.89 1.75
N SER A 141 16.98 -9.64 0.49
CA SER A 141 17.03 -10.66 -0.55
C SER A 141 18.33 -10.64 -1.36
N ARG A 142 19.15 -11.65 -1.11
CA ARG A 142 20.44 -11.91 -1.78
C ARG A 142 20.29 -12.50 -3.19
N ILE A 143 19.13 -13.08 -3.50
CA ILE A 143 18.81 -13.74 -4.80
C ILE A 143 18.25 -12.76 -5.84
N LEU A 144 17.59 -11.69 -5.40
CA LEU A 144 16.88 -10.77 -6.31
C LEU A 144 17.82 -9.77 -6.99
N THR A 145 19.10 -9.76 -6.61
CA THR A 145 20.04 -8.72 -6.99
C THR A 145 20.92 -9.01 -8.20
N HIS A 146 20.88 -10.22 -8.76
CA HIS A 146 21.86 -10.64 -9.77
C HIS A 146 21.45 -10.35 -11.22
N ASP A 147 20.16 -10.45 -11.55
CA ASP A 147 19.68 -10.31 -12.93
C ASP A 147 19.11 -8.91 -13.19
N ARG A 148 19.53 -8.26 -14.28
CA ARG A 148 19.00 -6.95 -14.69
C ARG A 148 17.49 -6.99 -14.98
N ALA A 149 17.00 -8.08 -15.56
CA ALA A 149 15.58 -8.30 -15.81
C ALA A 149 14.76 -8.38 -14.51
N ARG A 150 15.30 -9.01 -13.46
CA ARG A 150 14.66 -9.04 -12.14
C ARG A 150 14.64 -7.64 -11.53
N ASN A 151 15.74 -6.88 -11.63
CA ASN A 151 15.77 -5.50 -11.15
C ASN A 151 14.73 -4.61 -11.84
N LEU A 152 14.51 -4.79 -13.15
CA LEU A 152 13.45 -4.09 -13.88
C LEU A 152 12.06 -4.43 -13.31
N LEU A 153 11.78 -5.70 -13.02
CA LEU A 153 10.51 -6.11 -12.39
C LEU A 153 10.32 -5.46 -11.02
N PHE A 154 11.36 -5.39 -10.19
CA PHE A 154 11.28 -4.68 -8.91
C PHE A 154 11.01 -3.20 -9.09
N TYR A 155 11.64 -2.56 -10.07
CA TYR A 155 11.40 -1.15 -10.35
C TYR A 155 9.96 -0.89 -10.80
N LEU A 156 9.45 -1.73 -11.71
CA LEU A 156 8.06 -1.64 -12.16
C LEU A 156 7.08 -1.87 -11.02
N TRP A 157 7.34 -2.86 -10.16
CA TRP A 157 6.50 -3.12 -8.99
C TRP A 157 6.57 -1.96 -7.98
N HIS A 158 7.75 -1.43 -7.68
CA HIS A 158 7.91 -0.24 -6.82
C HIS A 158 7.12 0.95 -7.36
N ALA A 159 7.27 1.25 -8.66
CA ALA A 159 6.55 2.35 -9.31
C ALA A 159 5.02 2.13 -9.24
N LEU A 160 4.56 0.90 -9.50
CA LEU A 160 3.15 0.54 -9.45
C LEU A 160 2.58 0.68 -8.03
N MET A 161 3.27 0.18 -7.00
CA MET A 161 2.81 0.28 -5.61
C MET A 161 2.85 1.71 -5.09
N LEU A 162 3.87 2.47 -5.47
CA LEU A 162 3.97 3.88 -5.11
C LEU A 162 2.80 4.68 -5.71
N ALA A 163 2.58 4.52 -7.00
CA ALA A 163 1.47 5.18 -7.69
C ALA A 163 0.12 4.74 -7.09
N GLY A 164 -0.08 3.44 -6.88
CA GLY A 164 -1.29 2.91 -6.24
C GLY A 164 -1.51 3.46 -4.83
N SER A 165 -0.46 3.56 -4.02
CA SER A 165 -0.52 4.14 -2.67
C SER A 165 -0.88 5.62 -2.70
N ILE A 166 -0.28 6.40 -3.60
CA ILE A 166 -0.61 7.82 -3.76
C ILE A 166 -2.08 7.98 -4.16
N CYS A 167 -2.56 7.19 -5.12
CA CYS A 167 -3.95 7.26 -5.57
C CYS A 167 -4.94 6.85 -4.48
N ALA A 168 -4.67 5.78 -3.73
CA ALA A 168 -5.50 5.35 -2.61
C ALA A 168 -5.54 6.41 -1.49
N LEU A 169 -4.40 7.02 -1.15
CA LEU A 169 -4.34 8.08 -0.14
C LEU A 169 -5.05 9.36 -0.57
N ILE A 170 -4.93 9.76 -1.85
CA ILE A 170 -5.68 10.91 -2.39
C ILE A 170 -7.17 10.63 -2.34
N TYR A 171 -7.60 9.42 -2.71
CA TYR A 171 -9.00 9.03 -2.68
C TYR A 171 -9.55 9.04 -1.24
N ALA A 172 -8.84 8.43 -0.29
CA ALA A 172 -9.20 8.43 1.12
C ALA A 172 -9.29 9.86 1.72
N ALA A 173 -8.41 10.77 1.29
CA ALA A 173 -8.44 12.17 1.74
C ALA A 173 -9.60 12.99 1.12
N LYS A 174 -10.14 12.57 -0.02
CA LYS A 174 -11.23 13.28 -0.72
C LYS A 174 -12.61 12.88 -0.22
N ILE A 175 -12.79 11.68 0.32
CA ILE A 175 -14.09 11.21 0.78
C ILE A 175 -14.34 11.72 2.20
N PRO A 176 -15.34 12.60 2.42
CA PRO A 176 -15.75 12.97 3.75
C PRO A 176 -16.53 11.80 4.38
N ARG A 177 -15.91 11.09 5.32
CA ARG A 177 -16.53 9.97 6.05
C ARG A 177 -17.57 10.41 7.07
N ASP A 178 -17.54 11.69 7.46
CA ASP A 178 -18.36 12.24 8.54
C ASP A 178 -19.57 13.03 8.03
N SER A 179 -19.85 13.02 6.71
CA SER A 179 -21.03 13.72 6.16
C SER A 179 -22.29 12.92 6.49
N PRO A 180 -23.22 13.47 7.30
CA PRO A 180 -24.44 12.74 7.65
C PRO A 180 -25.31 12.58 6.40
N GLN A 181 -25.71 11.34 6.14
CA GLN A 181 -26.72 11.03 5.13
C GLN A 181 -28.02 10.68 5.83
N TYR A 182 -29.14 10.86 5.13
CA TYR A 182 -30.46 10.67 5.72
C TYR A 182 -31.29 9.72 4.88
N MET A 183 -32.03 8.85 5.55
CA MET A 183 -33.15 8.10 5.00
C MET A 183 -34.45 8.64 5.59
N PHE A 184 -35.52 8.60 4.82
CA PHE A 184 -36.85 9.00 5.27
C PHE A 184 -37.74 7.77 5.31
N CYS A 185 -38.39 7.50 6.43
CA CYS A 185 -39.13 6.25 6.65
C CYS A 185 -40.54 6.52 7.16
N PHE A 186 -41.43 5.54 6.97
CA PHE A 186 -42.75 5.56 7.59
C PHE A 186 -42.65 5.31 9.10
N PRO A 187 -43.31 6.09 9.97
CA PRO A 187 -43.10 5.99 11.43
C PRO A 187 -43.68 4.73 12.06
N ASP A 188 -44.69 4.11 11.46
CA ASP A 188 -45.37 2.95 12.04
C ASP A 188 -44.71 1.61 11.67
N LEU A 189 -43.66 1.65 10.84
CA LEU A 189 -42.96 0.47 10.34
C LEU A 189 -41.46 0.64 10.55
N ALA A 190 -40.87 -0.22 11.39
CA ALA A 190 -39.44 -0.23 11.59
C ALA A 190 -38.71 -0.57 10.27
N PRO A 191 -37.65 0.17 9.92
CA PRO A 191 -36.86 -0.10 8.73
C PRO A 191 -36.07 -1.40 8.88
N TYR A 192 -35.73 -2.04 7.77
CA TYR A 192 -34.73 -3.11 7.78
C TYR A 192 -33.37 -2.53 8.15
N SER A 193 -32.52 -3.34 8.80
CA SER A 193 -31.17 -2.94 9.20
C SER A 193 -30.26 -2.64 8.01
N ASP A 194 -30.49 -3.32 6.88
CA ASP A 194 -29.82 -3.15 5.60
C ASP A 194 -30.87 -3.25 4.48
N THR A 195 -30.85 -2.30 3.55
CA THR A 195 -31.71 -2.26 2.37
C THR A 195 -30.86 -2.06 1.12
N SER A 196 -31.09 -2.90 0.11
CA SER A 196 -30.55 -2.72 -1.24
C SER A 196 -31.66 -2.29 -2.19
N ASN A 197 -31.32 -1.58 -3.26
CA ASN A 197 -32.27 -1.16 -4.29
C ASN A 197 -32.03 -1.90 -5.62
N ASP A 198 -33.08 -2.16 -6.40
CA ASP A 198 -33.00 -2.66 -7.78
C ASP A 198 -32.52 -1.60 -8.80
N GLY A 199 -32.32 -0.36 -8.35
CA GLY A 199 -31.74 0.74 -9.12
C GLY A 199 -32.55 2.02 -9.01
N TRP A 200 -31.91 3.17 -9.24
CA TRP A 200 -32.59 4.47 -9.17
C TRP A 200 -33.47 4.73 -10.38
N GLN A 201 -34.73 5.10 -10.15
CA GLN A 201 -35.62 5.57 -11.20
C GLN A 201 -35.66 7.11 -11.23
N ALA A 202 -35.50 7.70 -12.41
CA ALA A 202 -35.53 9.16 -12.58
C ALA A 202 -36.86 9.79 -12.12
N SER A 203 -37.96 9.02 -12.15
CA SER A 203 -39.29 9.42 -11.66
C SER A 203 -39.33 9.72 -10.16
N TRP A 204 -38.37 9.24 -9.37
CA TRP A 204 -38.28 9.48 -7.94
C TRP A 204 -37.72 10.86 -7.59
N ARG A 205 -37.07 11.55 -8.54
CA ARG A 205 -36.67 12.96 -8.40
C ARG A 205 -37.60 13.84 -9.23
N THR A 206 -38.43 14.64 -8.58
CA THR A 206 -39.36 15.56 -9.28
C THR A 206 -38.70 16.88 -9.62
N SER A 207 -38.31 17.65 -8.59
CA SER A 207 -37.78 19.01 -8.70
C SER A 207 -36.71 19.25 -7.65
N THR A 208 -37.12 19.35 -6.38
CA THR A 208 -36.25 19.52 -5.23
C THR A 208 -36.24 18.27 -4.36
N TRP A 209 -35.25 18.14 -3.46
CA TRP A 209 -35.25 17.05 -2.48
C TRP A 209 -36.49 17.12 -1.58
N ASN A 210 -36.91 18.33 -1.19
CA ASN A 210 -38.09 18.55 -0.38
C ASN A 210 -39.35 18.01 -1.08
N ASP A 211 -39.59 18.46 -2.32
CA ASP A 211 -40.76 18.01 -3.09
C ASP A 211 -40.74 16.50 -3.33
N SER A 212 -39.57 15.93 -3.58
CA SER A 212 -39.42 14.49 -3.86
C SER A 212 -39.77 13.64 -2.63
N VAL A 213 -39.32 14.05 -1.44
CA VAL A 213 -39.61 13.34 -0.18
C VAL A 213 -41.09 13.48 0.17
N TRP A 214 -41.61 14.71 0.17
CA TRP A 214 -43.01 14.97 0.53
C TRP A 214 -44.01 14.32 -0.43
N ASP A 215 -43.76 14.34 -1.74
CA ASP A 215 -44.62 13.69 -2.73
C ASP A 215 -44.57 12.16 -2.62
N THR A 216 -43.42 11.58 -2.25
CA THR A 216 -43.30 10.14 -2.01
C THR A 216 -44.21 9.66 -0.86
N PHE A 217 -44.23 10.39 0.26
CA PHE A 217 -45.02 9.99 1.43
C PHE A 217 -46.47 10.50 1.42
N SER A 218 -46.80 11.54 0.66
CA SER A 218 -48.17 12.02 0.51
C SER A 218 -48.98 11.27 -0.55
N ASN A 219 -48.31 10.62 -1.52
CA ASN A 219 -48.96 9.91 -2.62
C ASN A 219 -48.76 8.40 -2.55
N ILE A 220 -49.82 7.68 -2.17
CA ILE A 220 -49.83 6.21 -2.04
C ILE A 220 -49.36 5.50 -3.32
N SER A 221 -49.69 6.03 -4.51
CA SER A 221 -49.29 5.40 -5.76
C SER A 221 -47.77 5.40 -5.97
N ARG A 222 -47.08 6.44 -5.52
CA ARG A 222 -45.62 6.56 -5.60
C ARG A 222 -44.92 5.76 -4.53
N TRP A 223 -45.46 5.76 -3.31
CA TRP A 223 -44.98 4.89 -2.26
C TRP A 223 -45.03 3.41 -2.66
N ASN A 224 -46.14 2.96 -3.25
CA ASN A 224 -46.25 1.60 -3.78
C ASN A 224 -45.26 1.29 -4.92
N GLN A 225 -44.80 2.31 -5.66
CA GLN A 225 -43.76 2.15 -6.69
C GLN A 225 -42.35 2.08 -6.12
N LEU A 226 -42.11 2.65 -4.94
CA LEU A 226 -40.83 2.55 -4.25
C LEU A 226 -40.54 1.10 -3.83
N GLY A 227 -41.58 0.37 -3.41
CA GLY A 227 -41.46 -1.04 -3.01
C GLY A 227 -40.70 -1.26 -1.70
N ASP A 228 -40.40 -0.19 -0.96
CA ASP A 228 -39.64 -0.20 0.29
C ASP A 228 -40.31 0.73 1.34
N ILE A 229 -39.97 0.52 2.61
CA ILE A 229 -40.49 1.28 3.77
C ILE A 229 -39.84 2.68 3.83
N CYS A 230 -38.61 2.80 3.32
CA CYS A 230 -37.81 4.00 3.40
C CYS A 230 -37.39 4.54 2.02
N PHE A 231 -37.48 5.86 1.88
CA PHE A 231 -36.91 6.59 0.78
C PHE A 231 -35.46 6.97 1.08
N ASN A 232 -34.54 6.50 0.23
CA ASN A 232 -33.10 6.66 0.38
C ASN A 232 -32.53 7.54 -0.75
N PRO A 233 -32.30 8.86 -0.52
CA PRO A 233 -31.73 9.78 -1.49
C PRO A 233 -30.38 9.33 -2.09
N CYS A 234 -29.57 8.60 -1.31
CA CYS A 234 -28.27 8.12 -1.72
C CYS A 234 -28.31 7.14 -2.90
N PHE A 235 -29.43 6.46 -3.14
CA PHE A 235 -29.58 5.58 -4.29
C PHE A 235 -29.53 6.30 -5.63
N ASN A 236 -29.71 7.62 -5.66
CA ASN A 236 -29.49 8.46 -6.84
C ASN A 236 -28.00 8.59 -7.24
N THR A 237 -27.09 7.99 -6.48
CA THR A 237 -25.67 7.95 -6.85
C THR A 237 -25.37 6.74 -7.74
N THR A 238 -24.35 6.86 -8.58
CA THR A 238 -23.90 5.77 -9.48
C THR A 238 -22.43 5.47 -9.19
N GLN A 239 -21.80 4.47 -9.79
CA GLN A 239 -20.33 4.34 -9.71
C GLN A 239 -19.81 3.63 -10.95
N ILE A 240 -18.55 3.86 -11.33
CA ILE A 240 -17.96 3.22 -12.50
C ILE A 240 -17.66 1.73 -12.29
N LEU A 241 -17.38 1.32 -11.05
CA LEU A 241 -16.92 -0.03 -10.70
C LEU A 241 -18.07 -1.00 -10.42
N ARG A 242 -19.27 -0.48 -10.14
CA ARG A 242 -20.37 -1.26 -9.58
C ARG A 242 -21.70 -0.87 -10.21
N LYS A 243 -22.65 -1.79 -10.16
CA LYS A 243 -24.01 -1.52 -10.62
C LYS A 243 -24.72 -0.68 -9.56
N PRO A 244 -25.61 0.25 -9.94
CA PRO A 244 -26.42 1.00 -8.97
C PRO A 244 -27.25 0.10 -8.05
N SER A 245 -27.56 -1.12 -8.50
CA SER A 245 -28.36 -2.08 -7.74
C SER A 245 -27.61 -2.82 -6.62
N SER A 246 -26.31 -2.57 -6.44
CA SER A 246 -25.52 -3.14 -5.33
C SER A 246 -25.14 -2.10 -4.28
N LEU A 247 -25.82 -0.95 -4.31
CA LEU A 247 -25.68 0.06 -3.28
C LEU A 247 -26.60 -0.31 -2.12
N HIS A 248 -26.04 -0.33 -0.92
CA HIS A 248 -26.73 -0.64 0.32
C HIS A 248 -26.92 0.63 1.16
N SER A 249 -28.01 0.68 1.92
CA SER A 249 -28.31 1.71 2.91
C SER A 249 -28.53 1.04 4.26
N ALA A 250 -27.73 1.39 5.25
CA ALA A 250 -27.82 0.84 6.60
C ALA A 250 -27.93 1.95 7.65
N THR A 251 -28.71 1.68 8.70
CA THR A 251 -28.88 2.63 9.81
C THR A 251 -27.57 2.86 10.58
N ALA A 252 -27.29 4.12 10.96
CA ALA A 252 -26.01 4.53 11.55
C ALA A 252 -25.70 3.96 12.96
N ASP A 253 -26.66 3.30 13.62
CA ASP A 253 -26.54 2.66 14.94
C ASP A 253 -26.65 1.12 14.89
N GLY A 254 -26.76 0.52 13.69
CA GLY A 254 -26.77 -0.94 13.50
C GLY A 254 -25.38 -1.57 13.58
N ASP A 255 -25.15 -2.67 12.83
CA ASP A 255 -23.83 -3.35 12.71
C ASP A 255 -22.69 -2.43 12.21
N PHE A 256 -23.03 -1.23 11.72
CA PHE A 256 -22.11 -0.17 11.31
C PHE A 256 -22.07 0.91 12.40
N HIS A 257 -21.13 0.78 13.35
CA HIS A 257 -20.99 1.71 14.46
C HIS A 257 -20.36 3.06 14.02
N VAL A 258 -21.16 3.98 13.50
CA VAL A 258 -20.71 5.36 13.19
C VAL A 258 -20.54 6.18 14.49
N ALA A 259 -21.31 5.89 15.54
CA ALA A 259 -21.39 6.74 16.74
C ALA A 259 -20.29 6.51 17.81
N THR A 260 -19.75 5.31 17.99
CA THR A 260 -18.63 5.05 18.94
C THR A 260 -17.25 5.41 18.38
N SER A 261 -17.21 5.72 17.07
CA SER A 261 -16.06 6.10 16.27
C SER A 261 -15.33 7.36 16.83
N HIS A 262 -16.07 8.37 17.30
CA HIS A 262 -15.51 9.70 17.54
C HIS A 262 -14.40 9.78 18.64
N SER A 263 -14.40 8.85 19.60
CA SER A 263 -13.40 8.76 20.69
C SER A 263 -12.12 8.05 20.25
N PHE A 264 -12.23 6.98 19.47
CA PHE A 264 -11.08 6.25 18.94
C PHE A 264 -10.39 7.06 17.84
N TRP A 265 -11.17 7.71 16.97
CA TRP A 265 -10.67 8.52 15.87
C TRP A 265 -9.91 9.77 16.31
N LYS A 266 -10.29 10.42 17.43
CA LYS A 266 -9.45 11.47 18.06
C LYS A 266 -8.07 10.98 18.49
N LYS A 267 -7.94 9.70 18.86
CA LYS A 267 -6.66 9.04 19.18
C LYS A 267 -5.90 8.59 17.92
N VAL A 268 -6.62 8.24 16.85
CA VAL A 268 -6.09 7.78 15.55
C VAL A 268 -5.69 8.93 14.60
N ILE A 269 -6.22 10.15 14.76
CA ILE A 269 -5.74 11.33 14.02
C ILE A 269 -4.24 11.59 14.28
N TYR A 270 -3.73 11.19 15.45
CA TYR A 270 -2.28 11.19 15.73
C TYR A 270 -1.52 10.10 14.94
N SER A 271 -2.13 8.94 14.64
CA SER A 271 -1.50 7.86 13.87
C SER A 271 -1.50 8.14 12.36
N HIS A 272 -2.49 8.85 11.81
CA HIS A 272 -2.50 9.22 10.37
C HIS A 272 -1.24 10.00 9.97
N ARG A 273 -0.88 11.06 10.72
CA ARG A 273 0.34 11.86 10.46
C ARG A 273 1.63 11.04 10.57
N TYR A 274 1.66 10.09 11.50
CA TYR A 274 2.77 9.17 11.67
C TYR A 274 2.91 8.24 10.45
N ILE A 275 1.81 7.69 9.94
CA ILE A 275 1.79 6.81 8.77
C ILE A 275 2.24 7.55 7.50
N TYR A 276 1.72 8.75 7.24
CA TYR A 276 2.19 9.56 6.10
C TYR A 276 3.69 9.86 6.18
N SER A 277 4.16 10.23 7.37
CA SER A 277 5.59 10.49 7.61
C SER A 277 6.43 9.24 7.36
N LEU A 278 5.92 8.06 7.71
CA LEU A 278 6.58 6.78 7.51
C LEU A 278 6.62 6.36 6.04
N ILE A 279 5.54 6.56 5.30
CA ILE A 279 5.48 6.31 3.86
C ILE A 279 6.47 7.21 3.13
N ILE A 280 6.53 8.51 3.48
CA ILE A 280 7.48 9.47 2.91
C ILE A 280 8.92 9.06 3.23
N LEU A 281 9.21 8.65 4.47
CA LEU A 281 10.54 8.18 4.85
C LEU A 281 10.94 6.91 4.08
N CYS A 282 10.05 5.93 3.98
CA CYS A 282 10.25 4.73 3.16
C CYS A 282 10.48 5.09 1.69
N LEU A 283 9.76 6.08 1.16
CA LEU A 283 9.95 6.57 -0.21
C LEU A 283 11.33 7.16 -0.43
N ILE A 284 11.78 8.03 0.47
CA ILE A 284 13.12 8.63 0.39
C ILE A 284 14.18 7.51 0.43
N LEU A 285 14.06 6.57 1.36
CA LEU A 285 15.02 5.47 1.50
C LEU A 285 15.01 4.52 0.29
N ASN A 286 13.83 4.15 -0.23
CA ASN A 286 13.71 3.32 -1.43
C ASN A 286 14.30 4.01 -2.66
N CYS A 287 13.99 5.30 -2.86
CA CYS A 287 14.58 6.10 -3.94
C CYS A 287 16.10 6.16 -3.81
N LEU A 288 16.64 6.42 -2.61
CA LEU A 288 18.09 6.43 -2.38
C LEU A 288 18.74 5.08 -2.70
N LEU A 289 18.16 3.97 -2.22
CA LEU A 289 18.69 2.61 -2.44
C LEU A 289 18.59 2.16 -3.92
N LEU A 290 17.52 2.54 -4.63
CA LEU A 290 17.35 2.27 -6.06
C LEU A 290 18.28 3.13 -6.92
N THR A 291 18.42 4.42 -6.61
CA THR A 291 19.26 5.36 -7.37
C THR A 291 20.75 5.03 -7.22
N TYR A 292 21.17 4.64 -6.01
CA TYR A 292 22.53 4.14 -5.75
C TYR A 292 22.89 2.96 -6.67
N ARG A 293 21.91 2.13 -7.01
CA ARG A 293 22.12 0.92 -7.80
C ARG A 293 22.28 1.16 -9.31
N PHE A 294 21.83 2.32 -9.80
CA PHE A 294 21.96 2.74 -11.20
C PHE A 294 23.15 3.66 -11.46
N LEU A 295 23.60 4.40 -10.44
CA LEU A 295 24.79 5.23 -10.55
C LEU A 295 26.04 4.32 -10.69
N PRO A 296 27.01 4.66 -11.56
CA PRO A 296 28.31 4.00 -11.66
C PRO A 296 29.20 4.37 -10.46
N TYR A 297 28.64 4.24 -9.26
CA TYR A 297 29.24 4.64 -8.02
C TYR A 297 29.58 3.38 -7.25
N ARG A 298 30.88 3.11 -7.14
CA ARG A 298 31.43 1.93 -6.48
C ARG A 298 31.44 2.18 -4.96
N SER A 299 30.28 2.20 -4.30
CA SER A 299 30.27 2.24 -2.83
C SER A 299 30.97 0.98 -2.32
N ARG A 300 31.84 1.17 -1.33
CA ARG A 300 32.69 0.12 -0.75
C ARG A 300 31.93 -0.77 0.24
N ILE A 301 30.64 -0.51 0.47
CA ILE A 301 29.81 -1.30 1.37
C ILE A 301 29.22 -2.48 0.59
N PRO A 302 29.61 -3.74 0.87
CA PRO A 302 28.99 -4.90 0.26
C PRO A 302 27.56 -5.04 0.81
N SER A 303 26.59 -4.43 0.12
CA SER A 303 25.16 -4.42 0.47
C SER A 303 24.54 -5.83 0.57
N ALA A 304 25.24 -6.87 0.11
CA ALA A 304 24.77 -8.25 0.13
C ALA A 304 25.19 -9.06 1.38
N GLN A 305 26.07 -8.55 2.26
CA GLN A 305 26.62 -9.32 3.38
C GLN A 305 26.64 -8.54 4.71
N ILE A 306 25.47 -8.48 5.38
CA ILE A 306 25.27 -7.76 6.66
C ILE A 306 26.18 -8.29 7.78
N MET A 307 26.44 -9.60 7.84
CA MET A 307 27.36 -10.18 8.84
C MET A 307 28.81 -9.69 8.64
N VAL A 308 29.21 -9.40 7.40
CA VAL A 308 30.53 -8.86 7.09
C VAL A 308 30.60 -7.39 7.51
N ILE A 309 29.54 -6.60 7.28
CA ILE A 309 29.45 -5.21 7.75
C ILE A 309 29.58 -5.14 9.29
N TRP A 310 28.88 -6.00 10.02
CA TRP A 310 28.92 -5.99 11.49
C TRP A 310 30.29 -6.45 12.04
N LYS A 311 30.94 -7.40 11.34
CA LYS A 311 32.28 -7.90 11.67
C LYS A 311 33.38 -6.90 11.34
N GLU A 312 33.23 -6.13 10.27
CA GLU A 312 34.20 -5.14 9.78
C GLU A 312 33.89 -3.69 10.22
N ARG A 313 32.94 -3.48 11.14
CA ARG A 313 32.52 -2.15 11.59
C ARG A 313 33.66 -1.24 12.04
N LYS A 314 34.70 -1.80 12.68
CA LYS A 314 35.88 -1.06 13.13
C LYS A 314 36.76 -0.61 11.95
N THR A 315 36.85 -1.44 10.92
CA THR A 315 37.62 -1.18 9.70
C THR A 315 36.93 -0.14 8.84
N ILE A 316 35.60 -0.21 8.71
CA ILE A 316 34.78 0.79 8.00
C ILE A 316 34.87 2.15 8.71
N TRP A 317 34.72 2.17 10.04
CA TRP A 317 34.82 3.41 10.82
C TRP A 317 36.22 4.04 10.74
N LYS A 318 37.27 3.21 10.75
CA LYS A 318 38.65 3.67 10.60
C LYS A 318 38.88 4.27 9.21
N SER A 319 38.45 3.60 8.16
CA SER A 319 38.52 4.12 6.77
C SER A 319 37.77 5.44 6.60
N PHE A 320 36.63 5.61 7.27
CA PHE A 320 35.83 6.84 7.23
C PHE A 320 36.53 8.00 7.93
N LYS A 321 37.11 7.72 9.10
CA LYS A 321 37.92 8.68 9.85
C LYS A 321 39.16 9.10 9.05
N ASP A 322 39.81 8.15 8.39
CA ASP A 322 41.00 8.39 7.59
C ASP A 322 40.68 9.26 6.36
N GLU A 323 39.54 9.06 5.67
CA GLU A 323 39.13 9.91 4.52
C GLU A 323 38.73 11.34 4.92
N VAL A 324 38.05 11.51 6.07
CA VAL A 324 37.76 12.85 6.61
C VAL A 324 39.05 13.54 7.03
N CYS A 325 39.99 12.82 7.65
CA CYS A 325 41.30 13.34 8.02
C CYS A 325 42.18 13.67 6.82
N ASP A 326 42.16 12.85 5.76
CA ASP A 326 42.94 13.09 4.53
C ASP A 326 42.35 14.23 3.68
N GLY A 327 41.02 14.42 3.70
CA GLY A 327 40.38 15.60 3.12
C GLY A 327 40.68 16.90 3.89
N LEU A 328 41.12 16.79 5.15
CA LEU A 328 41.56 17.91 5.99
C LEU A 328 43.06 18.23 5.87
N LYS A 329 43.88 17.34 5.29
CA LYS A 329 45.33 17.58 5.16
C LYS A 329 45.61 18.54 4.00
N PRO A 330 46.50 19.53 4.18
CA PRO A 330 46.96 20.37 3.09
C PRO A 330 47.77 19.53 2.07
N PRO A 331 47.79 19.90 0.78
CA PRO A 331 48.67 19.26 -0.19
C PRO A 331 50.12 19.51 0.21
N ASN A 332 50.84 18.46 0.60
CA ASN A 332 52.30 18.48 0.63
C ASN A 332 52.80 18.50 -0.82
N ASN A 333 52.81 19.69 -1.41
CA ASN A 333 53.60 20.02 -2.60
C ASN A 333 53.65 21.54 -2.71
N LEU A 334 54.65 22.12 -2.05
CA LEU A 334 55.35 23.30 -2.52
C LEU A 334 56.75 23.21 -1.92
N ASP A 335 57.72 23.14 -2.82
CA ASP A 335 59.15 23.02 -2.59
C ASP A 335 59.63 23.97 -1.47
N ASP A 336 60.51 23.42 -0.64
CA ASP A 336 61.50 24.21 0.09
C ASP A 336 62.31 25.02 -0.93
N ASN A 337 62.12 26.33 -0.96
CA ASN A 337 63.13 27.29 -1.39
C ASN A 337 62.97 28.59 -0.61
N GLU A 338 64.11 29.05 -0.08
CA GLU A 338 64.35 30.23 0.75
C GLU A 338 63.85 31.53 0.11
N GLU A 339 63.30 32.45 0.91
CA GLU A 339 63.76 33.85 1.06
C GLU A 339 62.81 34.70 1.96
N ASP A 340 63.38 35.15 3.09
CA ASP A 340 63.14 36.31 3.99
C ASP A 340 61.75 36.81 4.49
N PRO A 341 61.69 37.39 5.73
CA PRO A 341 60.45 37.69 6.46
C PRO A 341 59.97 39.15 6.31
N GLY A 342 58.71 39.34 5.91
CA GLY A 342 57.97 40.61 6.02
C GLY A 342 56.85 40.55 7.07
N PRO A 343 56.48 41.68 7.72
CA PRO A 343 55.75 41.65 8.99
C PRO A 343 54.29 41.20 8.84
N ALA A 344 53.92 40.27 9.71
CA ALA A 344 52.64 39.58 9.77
C ALA A 344 51.43 40.52 9.92
N ASN A 345 50.58 40.55 8.89
CA ASN A 345 49.19 40.99 9.05
C ASN A 345 48.40 39.79 9.60
N LYS A 346 48.15 39.78 10.91
CA LYS A 346 47.34 38.78 11.62
C LYS A 346 45.87 38.89 11.16
N LYS A 347 45.53 38.26 10.03
CA LYS A 347 44.13 38.02 9.64
C LYS A 347 43.84 36.52 9.63
N THR A 348 43.37 36.08 10.80
CA THR A 348 42.48 34.93 11.08
C THR A 348 42.76 33.59 10.36
N PRO A 349 43.26 32.56 11.07
CA PRO A 349 43.38 31.20 10.53
C PRO A 349 42.03 30.54 10.19
N VAL A 350 40.92 31.14 10.63
CA VAL A 350 39.56 30.66 10.42
C VAL A 350 39.09 30.82 8.97
N TRP A 351 39.52 31.88 8.27
CA TRP A 351 39.05 32.13 6.90
C TRP A 351 39.68 31.18 5.87
N HIS A 352 40.96 30.86 6.02
CA HIS A 352 41.62 29.84 5.21
C HIS A 352 41.05 28.43 5.46
N LEU A 353 40.69 28.10 6.71
CA LEU A 353 40.01 26.84 7.05
C LEU A 353 38.62 26.76 6.39
N MET A 354 37.87 27.87 6.39
CA MET A 354 36.53 27.97 5.83
C MET A 354 36.52 27.94 4.29
N GLN A 355 37.53 28.52 3.65
CA GLN A 355 37.73 28.44 2.19
C GLN A 355 38.14 27.02 1.73
N HIS A 356 38.78 26.24 2.61
CA HIS A 356 39.17 24.84 2.36
C HIS A 356 38.00 23.84 2.53
N ILE A 357 37.09 24.10 3.48
CA ILE A 357 35.81 23.38 3.64
C ILE A 357 34.91 23.59 2.41
N LEU A 358 35.04 24.72 1.71
CA LEU A 358 34.38 24.99 0.43
C LEU A 358 35.11 24.44 -0.81
N SER A 359 36.22 23.73 -0.65
CA SER A 359 36.91 23.13 -1.79
C SER A 359 36.08 21.99 -2.41
N ARG A 360 36.02 21.92 -3.74
CA ARG A 360 35.30 20.85 -4.47
C ARG A 360 35.73 19.43 -4.07
N ARG A 361 36.96 19.26 -3.55
CA ARG A 361 37.47 17.98 -3.06
C ARG A 361 36.84 17.59 -1.72
N PHE A 362 36.78 18.52 -0.76
CA PHE A 362 36.12 18.27 0.52
C PHE A 362 34.61 18.03 0.34
N ALA A 363 33.94 18.84 -0.49
CA ALA A 363 32.52 18.65 -0.79
C ALA A 363 32.23 17.28 -1.43
N LYS A 364 33.10 16.81 -2.33
CA LYS A 364 32.97 15.47 -2.94
C LYS A 364 33.17 14.35 -1.91
N SER A 365 34.21 14.42 -1.08
CA SER A 365 34.45 13.40 -0.04
C SER A 365 33.38 13.41 1.05
N PHE A 366 32.89 14.59 1.45
CA PHE A 366 31.79 14.72 2.40
C PHE A 366 30.47 14.17 1.83
N LEU A 367 30.18 14.43 0.54
CA LEU A 367 29.03 13.84 -0.14
C LEU A 367 29.12 12.31 -0.16
N HIS A 368 30.31 11.77 -0.44
CA HIS A 368 30.56 10.32 -0.43
C HIS A 368 30.23 9.71 0.95
N VAL A 369 30.77 10.32 2.00
CA VAL A 369 30.54 10.00 3.41
C VAL A 369 29.06 10.04 3.77
N LEU A 370 28.35 11.10 3.37
CA LEU A 370 26.94 11.28 3.67
C LEU A 370 26.07 10.21 2.97
N VAL A 371 26.39 9.89 1.71
CA VAL A 371 25.69 8.82 0.97
C VAL A 371 25.90 7.46 1.62
N ASP A 372 27.14 7.10 1.98
CA ASP A 372 27.42 5.82 2.64
C ASP A 372 26.76 5.73 4.02
N ALA A 373 26.71 6.84 4.78
CA ALA A 373 25.98 6.91 6.05
C ALA A 373 24.47 6.77 5.86
N ALA A 374 23.89 7.39 4.82
CA ALA A 374 22.47 7.27 4.49
C ALA A 374 22.10 5.84 4.07
N ILE A 375 22.96 5.16 3.30
CA ILE A 375 22.77 3.74 2.94
C ILE A 375 22.78 2.86 4.19
N LEU A 376 23.76 3.06 5.09
CA LEU A 376 23.83 2.32 6.35
C LEU A 376 22.59 2.54 7.21
N PHE A 377 22.14 3.79 7.33
CA PHE A 377 20.89 4.12 8.03
C PHE A 377 19.69 3.44 7.38
N GLY A 378 19.57 3.47 6.04
CA GLY A 378 18.51 2.80 5.30
C GLY A 378 18.46 1.29 5.56
N ILE A 379 19.62 0.62 5.61
CA ILE A 379 19.71 -0.81 5.92
C ILE A 379 19.28 -1.10 7.37
N LEU A 380 19.72 -0.28 8.34
CA LEU A 380 19.34 -0.44 9.75
C LEU A 380 17.85 -0.19 9.97
N PHE A 381 17.31 0.87 9.38
CA PHE A 381 15.89 1.20 9.40
C PHE A 381 15.06 0.08 8.76
N SER A 382 15.50 -0.44 7.62
CA SER A 382 14.88 -1.56 6.91
C SER A 382 14.83 -2.84 7.74
N MET A 383 15.87 -3.13 8.52
CA MET A 383 15.94 -4.36 9.28
C MET A 383 15.17 -4.31 10.59
N ILE A 384 15.16 -3.16 11.27
CA ILE A 384 14.61 -3.04 12.62
C ILE A 384 13.25 -2.36 12.57
N VAL A 385 13.18 -1.14 12.04
CA VAL A 385 11.99 -0.29 12.17
C VAL A 385 10.90 -0.72 11.19
N SER A 386 11.27 -1.02 9.94
CA SER A 386 10.31 -1.34 8.88
C SER A 386 9.38 -2.53 9.22
N PRO A 387 9.84 -3.70 9.70
CA PRO A 387 8.96 -4.82 10.04
C PRO A 387 7.93 -4.49 11.12
N PHE A 388 8.34 -3.80 12.20
CA PHE A 388 7.40 -3.38 13.24
C PHE A 388 6.36 -2.40 12.72
N THR A 389 6.76 -1.51 11.82
CA THR A 389 5.85 -0.51 11.25
C THR A 389 4.84 -1.13 10.29
N ILE A 390 5.25 -2.16 9.53
CA ILE A 390 4.33 -2.95 8.68
C ILE A 390 3.29 -3.65 9.54
N VAL A 391 3.71 -4.33 10.62
CA VAL A 391 2.77 -5.02 11.52
C VAL A 391 1.82 -4.04 12.19
N ALA A 392 2.33 -2.91 12.70
CA ALA A 392 1.49 -1.89 13.31
C ALA A 392 0.47 -1.31 12.33
N PHE A 393 0.87 -1.08 11.07
CA PHE A 393 -0.03 -0.61 10.02
C PHE A 393 -1.10 -1.64 9.68
N VAL A 394 -0.74 -2.91 9.47
CA VAL A 394 -1.69 -3.98 9.15
C VAL A 394 -2.71 -4.17 10.27
N VAL A 395 -2.27 -4.20 11.53
CA VAL A 395 -3.18 -4.31 12.68
C VAL A 395 -4.14 -3.13 12.74
N TRP A 396 -3.62 -1.92 12.53
CA TRP A 396 -4.45 -0.72 12.58
C TRP A 396 -5.50 -0.68 11.46
N ILE A 397 -5.12 -0.97 10.21
CA ILE A 397 -6.06 -0.91 9.08
C ILE A 397 -7.08 -2.04 9.11
N GLU A 398 -6.72 -3.24 9.58
CA GLU A 398 -7.69 -4.35 9.72
C GLU A 398 -8.70 -4.12 10.85
N ILE A 399 -8.28 -3.47 11.95
CA ILE A 399 -9.25 -3.02 12.98
C ILE A 399 -10.24 -2.04 12.36
N GLN A 400 -9.79 -1.16 11.47
CA GLN A 400 -10.67 -0.22 10.81
C GLN A 400 -11.65 -0.93 9.88
N ILE A 401 -11.16 -1.79 8.99
CA ILE A 401 -11.99 -2.53 8.04
C ILE A 401 -12.99 -3.45 8.77
N PHE A 402 -12.61 -4.03 9.90
CA PHE A 402 -13.51 -4.84 10.72
C PHE A 402 -14.71 -4.05 11.25
N ASN A 403 -14.52 -2.76 11.55
CA ASN A 403 -15.60 -1.89 12.01
C ASN A 403 -16.42 -1.29 10.85
N ASP A 404 -15.96 -1.42 9.60
CA ASP A 404 -16.62 -0.86 8.42
C ASP A 404 -17.76 -1.78 7.89
N GLY A 405 -18.01 -2.95 8.51
CA GLY A 405 -19.22 -3.77 8.33
C GLY A 405 -19.06 -5.08 7.52
N PRO A 406 -20.18 -5.82 7.28
CA PRO A 406 -20.18 -7.13 6.62
C PRO A 406 -19.70 -7.11 5.16
N SER A 407 -19.09 -8.22 4.74
CA SER A 407 -18.39 -8.39 3.47
C SER A 407 -19.09 -9.35 2.51
N GLU A 408 -20.36 -9.05 2.19
CA GLU A 408 -21.14 -9.85 1.26
C GLU A 408 -21.44 -9.08 -0.03
N GLU A 409 -20.71 -9.42 -1.09
CA GLU A 409 -21.02 -9.04 -2.46
C GLU A 409 -21.49 -10.26 -3.26
N THR A 410 -22.39 -10.04 -4.22
CA THR A 410 -22.66 -11.06 -5.24
C THR A 410 -21.46 -11.24 -6.18
N PRO A 411 -21.10 -12.47 -6.62
CA PRO A 411 -19.87 -12.74 -7.41
C PRO A 411 -19.75 -12.05 -8.78
N SER A 412 -20.72 -11.24 -9.19
CA SER A 412 -20.90 -10.77 -10.57
C SER A 412 -20.24 -9.42 -10.90
N GLN A 413 -19.45 -8.85 -9.98
CA GLN A 413 -18.98 -7.46 -10.08
C GLN A 413 -17.44 -7.35 -10.16
N VAL A 414 -16.80 -6.60 -9.25
CA VAL A 414 -15.37 -6.24 -9.27
C VAL A 414 -14.45 -7.46 -9.42
N GLY A 415 -14.87 -8.63 -8.90
CA GLY A 415 -14.16 -9.89 -9.05
C GLY A 415 -13.83 -10.28 -10.50
N GLN A 416 -14.66 -9.93 -11.50
CA GLN A 416 -14.47 -10.43 -12.87
C GLN A 416 -13.27 -9.82 -13.60
N TRP A 417 -13.06 -8.51 -13.48
CA TRP A 417 -11.96 -7.84 -14.18
C TRP A 417 -10.64 -7.96 -13.42
N ALA A 418 -10.68 -8.09 -12.08
CA ALA A 418 -9.48 -8.18 -11.27
C ALA A 418 -8.66 -9.45 -11.56
N TYR A 419 -9.30 -10.60 -11.81
CA TYR A 419 -8.60 -11.82 -12.25
C TYR A 419 -7.92 -11.66 -13.62
N LEU A 420 -8.57 -10.97 -14.56
CA LEU A 420 -7.99 -10.67 -15.88
C LEU A 420 -6.77 -9.76 -15.75
N THR A 421 -6.85 -8.74 -14.90
CA THR A 421 -5.73 -7.85 -14.61
C THR A 421 -4.57 -8.59 -13.94
N SER A 422 -4.85 -9.46 -12.97
CA SER A 422 -3.82 -10.31 -12.34
C SER A 422 -3.12 -11.20 -13.38
N LEU A 423 -3.90 -11.82 -14.28
CA LEU A 423 -3.36 -12.64 -15.37
C LEU A 423 -2.49 -11.81 -16.32
N ALA A 424 -2.93 -10.61 -16.70
CA ALA A 424 -2.18 -9.71 -17.56
C ALA A 424 -0.83 -9.29 -16.91
N LEU A 425 -0.82 -8.97 -15.62
CA LEU A 425 0.41 -8.65 -14.88
C LEU A 425 1.39 -9.84 -14.84
N LEU A 426 0.87 -11.06 -14.67
CA LEU A 426 1.68 -12.28 -14.73
C LEU A 426 2.27 -12.51 -16.13
N LEU A 427 1.48 -12.30 -17.18
CA LEU A 427 1.94 -12.43 -18.57
C LEU A 427 3.02 -11.39 -18.90
N ILE A 428 2.84 -10.13 -18.47
CA ILE A 428 3.86 -9.08 -18.62
C ILE A 428 5.14 -9.46 -17.90
N SER A 429 5.03 -9.97 -16.66
CA SER A 429 6.18 -10.41 -15.87
C SER A 429 6.93 -11.57 -16.54
N ALA A 430 6.19 -12.56 -17.06
CA ALA A 430 6.75 -13.68 -17.80
C ALA A 430 7.41 -13.25 -19.11
N ALA A 431 6.81 -12.28 -19.83
CA ALA A 431 7.38 -11.73 -21.05
C ALA A 431 8.71 -11.01 -20.79
N ILE A 432 8.79 -10.21 -19.73
CA ILE A 432 10.04 -9.53 -19.31
C ILE A 432 11.12 -10.55 -18.97
N LEU A 433 10.78 -11.62 -18.24
CA LEU A 433 11.72 -12.69 -17.92
C LEU A 433 12.19 -13.45 -19.17
N LYS A 434 11.30 -13.72 -20.13
CA LYS A 434 11.66 -14.35 -21.40
C LYS A 434 12.58 -13.45 -22.24
N LEU A 435 12.41 -12.13 -22.14
CA LEU A 435 13.26 -11.15 -22.81
C LEU A 435 14.60 -10.89 -22.08
N LYS A 436 14.88 -11.57 -20.96
CA LYS A 436 16.11 -11.40 -20.16
C LYS A 436 17.36 -11.38 -21.04
N TYR A 437 17.52 -12.34 -21.96
CA TYR A 437 18.71 -12.44 -22.81
C TYR A 437 18.87 -11.31 -23.83
N ARG A 438 17.78 -10.63 -24.21
CA ARG A 438 17.85 -9.42 -25.05
C ARG A 438 18.15 -8.16 -24.24
N LEU A 439 17.78 -8.14 -22.96
CA LEU A 439 17.97 -7.01 -22.04
C LEU A 439 19.31 -7.11 -21.27
N ALA A 440 19.93 -8.28 -21.24
CA ALA A 440 21.19 -8.52 -20.56
C ALA A 440 22.34 -7.74 -21.23
N SER A 441 23.18 -7.13 -20.41
CA SER A 441 24.41 -6.50 -20.91
C SER A 441 25.43 -7.54 -21.35
N SER A 442 26.32 -7.19 -22.30
CA SER A 442 27.39 -8.09 -22.76
C SER A 442 28.27 -8.60 -21.61
N ALA A 443 28.55 -7.77 -20.61
CA ALA A 443 29.31 -8.16 -19.43
C ALA A 443 28.55 -9.14 -18.50
N GLU A 444 27.22 -9.01 -18.41
CA GLU A 444 26.37 -9.93 -17.63
C GLU A 444 26.29 -11.30 -18.33
N LEU A 445 26.17 -11.31 -19.65
CA LEU A 445 26.19 -12.52 -20.46
C LEU A 445 27.53 -13.27 -20.33
N GLU A 446 28.66 -12.56 -20.37
CA GLU A 446 29.99 -13.16 -20.23
C GLU A 446 30.20 -13.77 -18.83
N ASN A 447 29.74 -13.08 -17.78
CA ASN A 447 29.79 -13.60 -16.41
C ASN A 447 28.93 -14.85 -16.23
N GLU A 448 27.71 -14.87 -16.78
CA GLU A 448 26.83 -16.06 -16.75
C GLU A 448 27.46 -17.22 -17.54
N ILE A 449 27.99 -16.97 -18.73
CA ILE A 449 28.69 -18.00 -19.54
C ILE A 449 29.86 -18.59 -18.75
N THR A 450 30.64 -17.74 -18.07
CA THR A 450 31.78 -18.17 -17.26
C THR A 450 31.35 -19.02 -16.06
N ALA A 451 30.29 -18.60 -15.35
CA ALA A 451 29.73 -19.34 -14.23
C ALA A 451 29.15 -20.70 -14.67
N LEU A 452 28.43 -20.75 -15.79
CA LEU A 452 27.91 -21.99 -16.38
C LEU A 452 29.03 -22.95 -16.78
N LYS A 453 30.09 -22.45 -17.43
CA LYS A 453 31.29 -23.26 -17.74
C LYS A 453 31.93 -23.83 -16.48
N GLN A 454 31.96 -23.08 -15.39
CA GLN A 454 32.52 -23.55 -14.12
C GLN A 454 31.64 -24.61 -13.47
N HIS A 455 30.32 -24.43 -13.49
CA HIS A 455 29.38 -25.42 -12.99
C HIS A 455 29.41 -26.73 -13.80
N LEU A 456 29.54 -26.63 -15.13
CA LEU A 456 29.68 -27.78 -16.02
C LEU A 456 30.96 -28.58 -15.69
N ARG A 457 32.08 -27.88 -15.46
CA ARG A 457 33.33 -28.52 -15.00
C ARG A 457 33.18 -29.21 -13.64
N ASP A 458 32.42 -28.64 -12.70
CA ASP A 458 32.19 -29.27 -11.40
C ASP A 458 31.31 -30.53 -11.53
N LEU A 459 30.32 -30.52 -12.41
CA LEU A 459 29.50 -31.68 -12.72
C LEU A 459 30.30 -32.79 -13.43
N GLU A 460 31.21 -32.42 -14.34
CA GLU A 460 32.14 -33.35 -14.97
C GLU A 460 33.05 -34.01 -13.93
N LYS A 461 33.63 -33.24 -12.99
CA LYS A 461 34.41 -33.79 -11.88
C LYS A 461 33.60 -34.74 -11.00
N MET A 462 32.35 -34.41 -10.68
CA MET A 462 31.48 -35.31 -9.91
C MET A 462 31.16 -36.60 -10.67
N LYS A 463 30.96 -36.50 -11.99
CA LYS A 463 30.77 -37.67 -12.86
C LYS A 463 32.01 -38.55 -12.88
N GLU A 464 33.20 -37.96 -13.05
CA GLU A 464 34.48 -38.67 -13.05
C GLU A 464 34.78 -39.35 -11.71
N ALA A 465 34.53 -38.65 -10.60
CA ALA A 465 34.66 -39.22 -9.25
C ALA A 465 33.71 -40.41 -9.05
N ARG A 466 32.48 -40.32 -9.56
CA ARG A 466 31.48 -41.40 -9.47
C ARG A 466 31.83 -42.60 -10.36
N SER A 467 32.35 -42.37 -11.57
CA SER A 467 32.84 -43.45 -12.45
C SER A 467 34.13 -44.08 -11.93
N GLY A 468 35.00 -43.31 -11.28
CA GLY A 468 36.18 -43.83 -10.59
C GLY A 468 35.79 -44.74 -9.41
N PHE A 469 34.80 -44.33 -8.63
CA PHE A 469 34.27 -45.13 -7.51
C PHE A 469 33.66 -46.46 -7.99
N SER A 470 32.85 -46.45 -9.06
CA SER A 470 32.28 -47.69 -9.61
C SER A 470 33.35 -48.63 -10.18
N SER A 471 34.44 -48.07 -10.71
CA SER A 471 35.56 -48.85 -11.26
C SER A 471 36.38 -49.52 -10.14
N ILE A 472 36.57 -48.81 -9.03
CA ILE A 472 37.25 -49.33 -7.83
C ILE A 472 36.41 -50.41 -7.16
N GLU A 473 35.10 -50.20 -7.02
CA GLU A 473 34.17 -51.16 -6.43
C GLU A 473 34.10 -52.47 -7.24
N LEU A 474 34.09 -52.37 -8.58
CA LEU A 474 34.15 -53.50 -9.50
C LEU A 474 35.50 -54.24 -9.44
N ALA A 475 36.62 -53.52 -9.26
CA ALA A 475 37.95 -54.10 -9.10
C ALA A 475 38.12 -54.82 -7.74
N THR A 476 37.53 -54.29 -6.66
CA THR A 476 37.51 -54.98 -5.35
C THR A 476 36.66 -56.24 -5.38
N MET A 477 35.52 -56.24 -6.08
CA MET A 477 34.69 -57.45 -6.21
C MET A 477 35.32 -58.52 -7.11
N THR A 478 36.06 -58.13 -8.15
CA THR A 478 36.78 -59.09 -9.02
C THR A 478 38.10 -59.57 -8.43
N GLY A 479 38.77 -58.76 -7.59
CA GLY A 479 39.98 -59.14 -6.85
C GLY A 479 39.74 -60.17 -5.74
N GLN A 480 38.55 -60.19 -5.12
CA GLN A 480 38.18 -61.20 -4.12
C GLN A 480 37.78 -62.56 -4.73
N SER A 481 37.53 -62.66 -6.04
CA SER A 481 37.09 -63.90 -6.69
C SER A 481 38.24 -64.84 -7.10
N LYS A 482 39.51 -64.52 -6.81
CA LYS A 482 40.69 -65.32 -7.21
C LYS A 482 41.49 -65.94 -6.06
N ALA A 483 40.95 -65.96 -4.85
CA ALA A 483 41.51 -66.72 -3.73
C ALA A 483 40.45 -67.70 -3.20
N ASN A 484 40.35 -68.85 -3.86
CA ASN A 484 39.89 -70.12 -3.29
C ASN A 484 40.45 -71.25 -4.15
#